data_AF-A0A2V2UAL8-F1
#
_entry.id   AF-A0A2V2UAL8-F1
#
_cell.length_a   1.000
_cell.length_b   1.000
_cell.length_c   1.000
_cell.angle_alpha   90.00
_cell.angle_beta   90.00
_cell.angle_gamma   90.00
#
_symmetry.space_group_name_H-M   'P 1'
#
loop_
_entity.id
_entity.type
_entity.pdbx_description
1 polymer ?
#
loop_
_entity_poly.entity_id
_entity_poly.type
_entity_poly.pdbx_seq_one_letter_code
_entity_poly.pdbx_strand_id
1 'polypeptide(L)'
;MAARDEILIIYSTANAFYRQMKLGTIQSLREVVERGVKTRILTPKEPLIEKTVQMLKRQNRNIEIRYSEPGLQTQVTILVVDRKSSLAVELKNDTKESSYEAMGLGAYSNRKTTVLSYVSIFESVWKQTELYGKVSELCEQLKVRDKTQTEFINIAAHELRTPIQPIIGLAEILRSRKENITPPMYDEYLSVIIRNARRLKELTGNILDLARIESLSINLNKEVVDIDSVMLNALQDIKSQNSNNHKVKILYDSEKGDTIFVKADRDRITQVISNLLRNAINFTKEGTITITKKKKDAGSAIISIEDTGTGIDPEILPRLFTKFTKKSDKGTGLGLYISKGIVEAHGGRIWAENNTAGKGATFTFSLPLNN
;
A
#
# COMPACT_ATOMS: atom_id res chain seq x y z
N MET A 1 26.35 38.11 6.96
CA MET A 1 25.23 38.58 6.11
C MET A 1 24.27 39.39 6.96
N ALA A 2 23.75 40.51 6.46
CA ALA A 2 22.82 41.39 7.20
C ALA A 2 21.33 41.12 6.91
N ALA A 3 21.00 39.90 6.49
CA ALA A 3 19.63 39.51 6.12
C ALA A 3 18.69 39.54 7.34
N ARG A 4 17.45 39.97 7.13
CA ARG A 4 16.42 40.05 8.18
C ARG A 4 15.23 39.12 7.93
N ASP A 5 14.88 38.88 6.68
CA ASP A 5 13.63 38.25 6.28
C ASP A 5 13.86 36.95 5.50
N GLU A 6 14.62 37.02 4.41
CA GLU A 6 14.77 35.90 3.46
C GLU A 6 16.12 35.91 2.73
N ILE A 7 16.68 34.72 2.49
CA ILE A 7 17.82 34.50 1.59
C ILE A 7 17.42 33.47 0.53
N LEU A 8 17.69 33.79 -0.73
CA LEU A 8 17.51 32.89 -1.88
C LEU A 8 18.87 32.65 -2.54
N ILE A 9 19.25 31.39 -2.75
CA ILE A 9 20.53 31.04 -3.36
C ILE A 9 20.33 30.01 -4.47
N ILE A 10 20.92 30.25 -5.64
CA ILE A 10 21.11 29.24 -6.69
C ILE A 10 22.61 29.03 -6.83
N TYR A 11 23.07 27.79 -6.62
CA TYR A 11 24.43 27.39 -6.95
C TYR A 11 24.49 26.85 -8.37
N SER A 12 25.44 27.36 -9.16
CA SER A 12 25.63 26.95 -10.57
C SER A 12 26.09 25.50 -10.69
N THR A 13 27.01 25.08 -9.81
CA THR A 13 27.64 23.75 -9.83
C THR A 13 27.84 23.22 -8.42
N ALA A 14 28.09 21.93 -8.30
CA ALA A 14 28.45 21.33 -7.02
C ALA A 14 29.77 21.90 -6.46
N ASN A 15 30.75 22.12 -7.34
CA ASN A 15 32.00 22.78 -6.95
C ASN A 15 31.79 24.21 -6.48
N ALA A 16 30.82 24.95 -7.05
CA ALA A 16 30.46 26.27 -6.53
C ALA A 16 29.91 26.19 -5.09
N PHE A 17 29.09 25.18 -4.80
CA PHE A 17 28.63 24.89 -3.44
C PHE A 17 29.81 24.57 -2.51
N TYR A 18 30.70 23.65 -2.89
CA TYR A 18 31.86 23.28 -2.06
C TYR A 18 32.82 24.45 -1.81
N ARG A 19 33.07 25.30 -2.81
CA ARG A 19 33.89 26.50 -2.65
C ARG A 19 33.30 27.44 -1.59
N GLN A 20 31.98 27.61 -1.58
CA GLN A 20 31.30 28.39 -0.53
C GLN A 20 31.33 27.70 0.83
N MET A 21 31.35 26.36 0.89
CA MET A 21 31.61 25.64 2.14
C MET A 21 33.01 25.94 2.69
N LYS A 22 34.05 25.82 1.85
CA LYS A 22 35.45 26.06 2.24
C LYS A 22 35.68 27.49 2.75
N LEU A 23 34.95 28.46 2.20
CA LEU A 23 34.99 29.86 2.63
C LEU A 23 34.21 30.18 3.92
N GLY A 24 33.59 29.19 4.56
CA GLY A 24 32.81 29.40 5.78
C GLY A 24 31.41 30.00 5.54
N THR A 25 30.98 30.14 4.29
CA THR A 25 29.65 30.70 3.95
C THR A 25 28.51 29.87 4.55
N ILE A 26 28.68 28.55 4.65
CA ILE A 26 27.69 27.67 5.32
C ILE A 26 27.58 28.00 6.81
N GLN A 27 28.68 28.31 7.50
CA GLN A 27 28.65 28.69 8.91
C GLN A 27 27.95 30.04 9.09
N SER A 28 28.22 31.00 8.21
CA SER A 28 27.48 32.27 8.16
C SER A 28 25.99 32.08 7.89
N LEU A 29 25.61 31.14 7.00
CA LEU A 29 24.20 30.82 6.75
C LEU A 29 23.54 30.22 7.99
N ARG A 30 24.24 29.38 8.75
CA ARG A 30 23.72 28.83 10.01
C ARG A 30 23.38 29.93 11.02
N GLU A 31 24.29 30.87 11.25
CA GLU A 31 24.05 32.00 12.17
C GLU A 31 22.83 32.83 11.76
N VAL A 32 22.61 33.00 10.46
CA VAL A 32 21.47 33.75 9.93
C VAL A 32 20.17 32.97 10.08
N VAL A 33 20.20 31.66 9.85
CA VAL A 33 19.06 30.76 10.00
C VAL A 33 18.65 30.62 11.47
N GLU A 34 19.61 30.59 12.39
CA GLU A 34 19.40 30.60 13.87
C GLU A 34 18.70 31.88 14.33
N ARG A 35 18.90 33.01 13.63
CA ARG A 35 18.17 34.27 13.88
C ARG A 35 16.74 34.28 13.32
N GLY A 36 16.28 33.19 12.72
CA GLY A 36 14.92 33.06 12.20
C GLY A 36 14.74 33.39 10.72
N VAL A 37 15.81 33.71 9.99
CA VAL A 37 15.73 34.09 8.58
C VAL A 37 15.42 32.88 7.70
N LYS A 38 14.42 33.00 6.83
CA LYS A 38 14.05 31.93 5.89
C LYS A 38 15.09 31.82 4.79
N THR A 39 15.66 30.63 4.59
CA THR A 39 16.72 30.43 3.60
C THR A 39 16.33 29.33 2.63
N ARG A 40 16.25 29.66 1.33
CA ARG A 40 15.94 28.71 0.26
C ARG A 40 17.13 28.55 -0.68
N ILE A 41 17.59 27.32 -0.87
CA ILE A 41 18.81 27.02 -1.63
C ILE A 41 18.50 26.00 -2.74
N LEU A 42 18.86 26.36 -3.96
CA LEU A 42 18.94 25.45 -5.11
C LEU A 42 20.40 25.07 -5.33
N THR A 43 20.67 23.77 -5.40
CA THR A 43 22.02 23.24 -5.61
C THR A 43 21.97 21.98 -6.48
N PRO A 44 22.98 21.69 -7.31
CA PRO A 44 23.00 20.44 -8.05
C PRO A 44 23.00 19.21 -7.15
N LYS A 45 22.42 18.11 -7.63
CA LYS A 45 22.40 16.85 -6.90
C LYS A 45 23.73 16.10 -7.06
N GLU A 46 24.49 15.99 -5.97
CA GLU A 46 25.68 15.15 -5.87
C GLU A 46 25.77 14.43 -4.51
N PRO A 47 26.33 13.21 -4.45
CA PRO A 47 26.40 12.41 -3.22
C PRO A 47 27.07 13.12 -2.03
N LEU A 48 28.11 13.91 -2.30
CA LEU A 48 28.86 14.65 -1.29
C LEU A 48 28.06 15.86 -0.76
N ILE A 49 27.28 16.55 -1.61
CA ILE A 49 26.35 17.61 -1.20
C ILE A 49 25.19 17.05 -0.38
N GLU A 50 24.65 15.89 -0.74
CA GLU A 50 23.51 15.28 -0.06
C GLU A 50 23.76 15.10 1.45
N LYS A 51 24.96 14.64 1.84
CA LYS A 51 25.33 14.49 3.26
C LYS A 51 25.28 15.83 4.01
N THR A 52 25.85 16.88 3.42
CA THR A 52 25.85 18.23 4.01
C THR A 52 24.43 18.80 4.08
N VAL A 53 23.63 18.63 3.03
CA VAL A 53 22.24 19.10 2.98
C VAL A 53 21.39 18.41 4.05
N GLN A 54 21.55 17.10 4.24
CA GLN A 54 20.86 16.36 5.30
C GLN A 54 21.24 16.87 6.69
N MET A 55 22.54 17.14 6.93
CA MET A 55 23.00 17.73 8.18
C MET A 55 22.36 19.11 8.43
N LEU A 56 22.36 19.99 7.43
CA LEU A 56 21.79 21.34 7.53
C LEU A 56 20.27 21.31 7.80
N LYS A 57 19.53 20.42 7.13
CA LYS A 57 18.08 20.24 7.33
C LYS A 57 17.74 19.69 8.71
N ARG A 58 18.57 18.79 9.27
CA ARG A 58 18.34 18.24 10.63
C ARG A 58 18.52 19.29 11.72
N GLN A 59 19.49 20.19 11.53
CA GLN A 59 19.85 21.18 12.55
C GLN A 59 18.98 22.44 12.47
N ASN A 60 18.31 22.71 11.35
CA ASN A 60 17.61 23.97 11.13
C ASN A 60 16.26 23.78 10.43
N ARG A 61 15.18 24.29 11.02
CA ARG A 61 13.83 24.25 10.42
C ARG A 61 13.56 25.33 9.38
N ASN A 62 14.33 26.43 9.39
CA ASN A 62 14.12 27.58 8.50
C ASN A 62 14.95 27.52 7.21
N ILE A 63 15.57 26.37 6.92
CA ILE A 63 16.32 26.15 5.68
C ILE A 63 15.61 25.12 4.80
N GLU A 64 15.27 25.52 3.59
CA GLU A 64 14.77 24.63 2.54
C GLU A 64 15.84 24.50 1.46
N ILE A 65 16.20 23.26 1.13
CA ILE A 65 17.17 22.98 0.08
C ILE A 65 16.54 22.02 -0.92
N ARG A 66 16.58 22.40 -2.19
CA ARG A 66 16.12 21.59 -3.32
C ARG A 66 17.26 21.37 -4.30
N TYR A 67 17.16 20.28 -5.04
CA TYR A 67 18.16 19.94 -6.04
C TYR A 67 17.76 20.48 -7.40
N SER A 68 18.70 21.12 -8.10
CA SER A 68 18.55 21.42 -9.53
C SER A 68 18.87 20.18 -10.35
N GLU A 69 18.02 19.87 -11.32
CA GLU A 69 18.25 18.79 -12.26
C GLU A 69 19.41 19.14 -13.23
N PRO A 70 20.10 18.14 -13.81
CA PRO A 70 21.22 18.37 -14.73
C PRO A 70 20.88 19.30 -15.90
N GLY A 71 19.65 19.26 -16.42
CA GLY A 71 19.17 20.14 -17.50
C GLY A 71 18.81 21.58 -17.07
N LEU A 72 18.86 21.88 -15.77
CA LEU A 72 18.51 23.17 -15.16
C LEU A 72 19.73 23.88 -14.56
N GLN A 73 20.94 23.37 -14.82
CA GLN A 73 22.17 23.97 -14.32
C GLN A 73 22.43 25.33 -14.98
N THR A 74 22.39 26.38 -14.17
CA THR A 74 22.81 27.71 -14.59
C THR A 74 24.32 27.81 -14.51
N GLN A 75 24.96 28.53 -15.42
CA GLN A 75 26.38 28.92 -15.27
C GLN A 75 26.54 30.13 -14.34
N VAL A 76 25.48 30.53 -13.62
CA VAL A 76 25.48 31.71 -12.76
C VAL A 76 25.01 31.32 -11.37
N THR A 77 25.83 31.62 -10.37
CA THR A 77 25.42 31.56 -8.97
C THR A 77 24.67 32.84 -8.62
N ILE A 78 23.45 32.72 -8.11
CA ILE A 78 22.59 33.85 -7.76
C ILE A 78 22.37 33.85 -6.26
N LEU A 79 22.54 35.01 -5.63
CA LEU A 79 22.21 35.28 -4.24
C LEU A 79 21.25 36.47 -4.20
N VAL A 80 20.10 36.31 -3.54
CA VAL A 80 19.18 37.40 -3.24
C VAL A 80 19.01 37.50 -1.73
N VAL A 81 19.08 38.72 -1.19
CA VAL A 81 18.92 39.00 0.24
C VAL A 81 17.76 39.96 0.45
N ASP A 82 16.80 39.54 1.27
CA ASP A 82 15.57 40.26 1.66
C ASP A 82 14.77 40.82 0.48
N ARG A 83 14.96 40.27 -0.73
CA ARG A 83 14.45 40.81 -2.01
C ARG A 83 14.80 42.29 -2.24
N LYS A 84 15.87 42.77 -1.60
CA LYS A 84 16.36 44.16 -1.66
C LYS A 84 17.69 44.29 -2.36
N SER A 85 18.51 43.24 -2.33
CA SER A 85 19.75 43.19 -3.08
C SER A 85 19.97 41.81 -3.71
N SER A 86 20.70 41.80 -4.82
CA SER A 86 21.07 40.60 -5.56
C SER A 86 22.55 40.65 -5.93
N LEU A 87 23.18 39.49 -5.90
CA LEU A 87 24.52 39.25 -6.45
C LEU A 87 24.42 38.05 -7.39
N ALA A 88 24.80 38.24 -8.65
CA ALA A 88 24.91 37.18 -9.62
C ALA A 88 26.36 37.06 -10.07
N VAL A 89 26.91 35.85 -10.03
CA VAL A 89 28.32 35.59 -10.37
C VAL A 89 28.39 34.49 -11.39
N GLU A 90 28.95 34.81 -12.55
CA GLU A 90 29.22 33.84 -13.61
C GLU A 90 30.27 32.82 -13.16
N LEU A 91 30.10 31.58 -13.59
CA LEU A 91 31.09 30.52 -13.46
C LEU A 91 31.95 30.48 -14.71
N LYS A 92 33.23 30.87 -14.58
CA LYS A 92 34.19 30.88 -15.67
C LYS A 92 34.93 29.56 -15.82
N ASN A 93 35.34 28.94 -14.71
CA ASN A 93 36.05 27.68 -14.73
C ASN A 93 35.79 26.86 -13.47
N ASP A 94 34.99 25.80 -13.61
CA ASP A 94 34.57 25.00 -12.46
C ASP A 94 35.67 24.12 -11.85
N THR A 95 36.75 23.87 -12.61
CA THR A 95 37.89 23.03 -12.17
C THR A 95 38.79 23.72 -11.15
N LYS A 96 38.64 25.03 -10.95
CA LYS A 96 39.46 25.81 -10.04
C LYS A 96 38.97 25.67 -8.60
N GLU A 97 39.92 25.47 -7.68
CA GLU A 97 39.63 25.35 -6.25
C GLU A 97 39.32 26.70 -5.59
N SER A 98 39.98 27.78 -6.03
CA SER A 98 39.75 29.13 -5.51
C SER A 98 38.49 29.74 -6.10
N SER A 99 37.62 30.31 -5.26
CA SER A 99 36.43 31.06 -5.71
C SER A 99 36.77 32.18 -6.69
N TYR A 100 37.86 32.93 -6.44
CA TYR A 100 38.26 34.04 -7.29
C TYR A 100 38.72 33.61 -8.69
N GLU A 101 39.31 32.41 -8.80
CA GLU A 101 39.76 31.86 -10.09
C GLU A 101 38.63 31.18 -10.86
N ALA A 102 37.65 30.63 -10.14
CA ALA A 102 36.49 29.97 -10.71
C ALA A 102 35.41 30.95 -11.19
N MET A 103 35.32 32.12 -10.54
CA MET A 103 34.31 33.14 -10.81
C MET A 103 34.69 34.03 -12.00
N GLY A 104 33.71 34.31 -12.85
CA GLY A 104 33.77 35.28 -13.92
C GLY A 104 33.22 36.64 -13.47
N LEU A 105 32.46 37.31 -14.34
CA LEU A 105 31.86 38.59 -14.01
C LEU A 105 30.82 38.46 -12.89
N GLY A 106 30.94 39.34 -11.89
CA GLY A 106 29.99 39.48 -10.80
C GLY A 106 29.19 40.77 -10.95
N ALA A 107 27.88 40.69 -10.85
CA ALA A 107 26.97 41.83 -10.87
C ALA A 107 26.24 41.95 -9.53
N TYR A 108 26.52 43.02 -8.80
CA TYR A 108 25.74 43.42 -7.63
C TYR A 108 24.70 44.48 -8.01
N SER A 109 23.48 44.35 -7.50
CA SER A 109 22.44 45.35 -7.68
C SER A 109 21.52 45.43 -6.47
N ASN A 110 21.15 46.66 -6.10
CA ASN A 110 20.07 46.99 -5.17
C ASN A 110 18.89 47.67 -5.89
N ARG A 111 18.91 47.73 -7.23
CA ARG A 111 17.80 48.28 -8.01
C ARG A 111 16.65 47.29 -8.04
N LYS A 112 15.46 47.76 -7.68
CA LYS A 112 14.23 46.95 -7.59
C LYS A 112 13.98 46.08 -8.83
N THR A 113 14.18 46.61 -10.04
CA THR A 113 13.98 45.87 -11.30
C THR A 113 14.91 44.67 -11.43
N THR A 114 16.22 44.87 -11.24
CA THR A 114 17.21 43.78 -11.31
C THR A 114 16.97 42.72 -10.25
N VAL A 115 16.69 43.14 -9.02
CA VAL A 115 16.44 42.21 -7.91
C VAL A 115 15.18 41.38 -8.18
N LEU A 116 14.09 42.00 -8.66
CA LEU A 116 12.87 41.29 -9.03
C LEU A 116 13.08 40.29 -10.19
N SER A 117 13.97 40.59 -11.14
CA SER A 117 14.33 39.63 -12.19
C SER A 117 14.97 38.37 -11.63
N TYR A 118 15.95 38.50 -10.73
CA TYR A 118 16.60 37.34 -10.09
C TYR A 118 15.68 36.59 -9.14
N VAL A 119 14.80 37.29 -8.42
CA VAL A 119 13.73 36.67 -7.64
C VAL A 119 12.82 35.84 -8.54
N SER A 120 12.39 36.39 -9.69
CA SER A 120 11.54 35.67 -10.64
C SER A 120 12.21 34.42 -11.20
N ILE A 121 13.50 34.50 -11.55
CA ILE A 121 14.30 33.34 -11.97
C ILE A 121 14.33 32.28 -10.87
N PHE A 122 14.64 32.69 -9.64
CA PHE A 122 14.67 31.79 -8.49
C PHE A 122 13.34 31.10 -8.29
N GLU A 123 12.24 31.84 -8.21
CA GLU A 123 10.91 31.27 -7.96
C GLU A 123 10.48 30.33 -9.09
N SER A 124 10.82 30.65 -10.34
CA SER A 124 10.54 29.79 -11.49
C SER A 124 11.28 28.44 -11.38
N VAL A 125 12.60 28.46 -11.14
CA VAL A 125 13.40 27.24 -10.97
C VAL A 125 12.96 26.48 -9.70
N TRP A 126 12.65 27.20 -8.62
CA TRP A 126 12.13 26.61 -7.39
C TRP A 126 10.81 25.89 -7.60
N LYS A 127 9.89 26.50 -8.36
CA LYS A 127 8.60 25.89 -8.68
C LYS A 127 8.75 24.70 -9.62
N GLN A 128 9.63 24.80 -10.61
CA GLN A 128 9.90 23.72 -11.56
C GLN A 128 10.45 22.48 -10.85
N THR A 129 11.41 22.64 -9.92
CA THR A 129 11.92 21.51 -9.11
C THR A 129 10.83 20.90 -8.22
N GLU A 130 9.88 21.68 -7.72
CA GLU A 130 8.69 21.16 -7.01
C GLU A 130 7.85 20.24 -7.91
N LEU A 131 7.56 20.72 -9.13
CA LEU A 131 6.71 20.02 -10.08
C LEU A 131 7.38 18.74 -10.55
N TYR A 132 8.68 18.76 -10.83
CA TYR A 132 9.43 17.55 -11.17
C TYR A 132 9.42 16.52 -10.05
N GLY A 133 9.59 16.95 -8.79
CA GLY A 133 9.48 16.05 -7.64
C GLY A 133 8.12 15.33 -7.60
N LYS A 134 7.03 16.09 -7.78
CA LYS A 134 5.67 15.54 -7.82
C LYS A 134 5.46 14.61 -9.02
N VAL A 135 5.96 14.96 -10.20
CA VAL A 135 5.85 14.12 -11.40
C VAL A 135 6.64 12.81 -11.21
N SER A 136 7.85 12.87 -10.65
CA SER A 136 8.64 11.68 -10.37
C SER A 136 7.93 10.75 -9.39
N GLU A 137 7.37 11.31 -8.31
CA GLU A 137 6.61 10.54 -7.32
C GLU A 137 5.38 9.87 -7.96
N LEU A 138 4.64 10.61 -8.78
CA LEU A 138 3.48 10.08 -9.50
C LEU A 138 3.88 8.97 -10.50
N CYS A 139 4.97 9.15 -11.23
CA CYS A 139 5.52 8.14 -12.13
C CYS A 139 5.93 6.86 -11.38
N GLU A 140 6.53 6.99 -10.20
CA GLU A 140 6.89 5.84 -9.37
C GLU A 140 5.64 5.10 -8.86
N GLN A 141 4.64 5.83 -8.38
CA GLN A 141 3.34 5.25 -7.98
C GLN A 141 2.66 4.53 -9.15
N LEU A 142 2.68 5.11 -10.35
CA LEU A 142 2.14 4.49 -11.56
C LEU A 142 2.86 3.20 -11.92
N LYS A 143 4.20 3.18 -11.88
CA LYS A 143 4.99 1.97 -12.13
C LYS A 143 4.67 0.85 -11.14
N VAL A 144 4.54 1.18 -9.86
CA VAL A 144 4.15 0.20 -8.83
C VAL A 144 2.76 -0.37 -9.15
N ARG A 145 1.80 0.48 -9.50
CA ARG A 145 0.44 0.06 -9.85
C ARG A 145 0.42 -0.85 -11.09
N ASP A 146 1.15 -0.47 -12.14
CA ASP A 146 1.23 -1.22 -13.39
C ASP A 146 1.86 -2.61 -13.19
N LYS A 147 2.91 -2.69 -12.37
CA LYS A 147 3.52 -3.96 -11.97
C LYS A 147 2.52 -4.86 -11.23
N THR A 148 1.79 -4.31 -10.25
CA THR A 148 0.76 -5.07 -9.51
C THR A 148 -0.37 -5.55 -10.44
N GLN A 149 -0.77 -4.74 -11.42
CA GLN A 149 -1.79 -5.11 -12.40
C GLN A 149 -1.30 -6.23 -13.33
N THR A 150 -0.05 -6.17 -13.77
CA THR A 150 0.56 -7.23 -14.59
C THR A 150 0.69 -8.55 -13.81
N GLU A 151 1.14 -8.49 -12.56
CA GLU A 151 1.18 -9.65 -11.66
C GLU A 151 -0.22 -10.23 -11.44
N PHE A 152 -1.25 -9.37 -11.28
CA PHE A 152 -2.65 -9.81 -11.18
C PHE A 152 -3.08 -10.64 -12.39
N ILE A 153 -2.85 -10.15 -13.61
CA ILE A 153 -3.25 -10.83 -14.84
C ILE A 153 -2.56 -12.19 -14.94
N ASN A 154 -1.26 -12.26 -14.63
CA ASN A 154 -0.49 -13.50 -14.69
C ASN A 154 -0.98 -14.54 -13.69
N ILE A 155 -1.24 -14.14 -12.43
CA ILE A 155 -1.74 -15.04 -11.39
C ILE A 155 -3.16 -15.52 -11.74
N ALA A 156 -4.03 -14.62 -12.18
CA ALA A 156 -5.39 -14.97 -12.60
C ALA A 156 -5.37 -15.97 -13.75
N ALA A 157 -4.55 -15.73 -14.79
CA ALA A 157 -4.40 -16.65 -15.91
C ALA A 157 -3.90 -18.03 -15.49
N HIS A 158 -2.93 -18.10 -14.57
CA HIS A 158 -2.42 -19.36 -14.04
C HIS A 158 -3.49 -20.12 -13.25
N GLU A 159 -4.15 -19.46 -12.29
CA GLU A 159 -5.18 -20.07 -11.44
C GLU A 159 -6.43 -20.49 -12.23
N LEU A 160 -6.74 -19.81 -13.35
CA LEU A 160 -7.81 -20.22 -14.27
C LEU A 160 -7.40 -21.46 -15.07
N ARG A 161 -6.14 -21.54 -15.53
CA ARG A 161 -5.65 -22.66 -16.35
C ARG A 161 -5.64 -23.98 -15.60
N THR A 162 -5.26 -23.97 -14.32
CA THR A 162 -5.15 -25.18 -13.48
C THR A 162 -6.44 -26.02 -13.41
N PRO A 163 -7.64 -25.47 -13.09
CA PRO A 163 -8.87 -26.25 -13.08
C PRO A 163 -9.40 -26.58 -14.49
N ILE A 164 -9.06 -25.80 -15.51
CA ILE A 164 -9.50 -26.03 -16.90
C ILE A 164 -8.89 -27.33 -17.46
N GLN A 165 -7.61 -27.60 -17.19
CA GLN A 165 -6.90 -28.76 -17.73
C GLN A 165 -7.56 -30.10 -17.33
N PRO A 166 -7.85 -30.39 -16.04
CA PRO A 166 -8.58 -31.60 -15.65
C PRO A 166 -10.00 -31.68 -16.22
N ILE A 167 -10.71 -30.55 -16.34
CA ILE A 167 -12.06 -30.51 -16.91
C ILE A 167 -12.03 -31.01 -18.35
N ILE A 168 -11.16 -30.41 -19.18
CA ILE A 168 -11.04 -30.78 -20.60
C ILE A 168 -10.54 -32.21 -20.73
N GLY A 169 -9.44 -32.58 -20.06
CA GLY A 169 -8.83 -33.90 -20.20
C GLY A 169 -9.76 -35.04 -19.77
N LEU A 170 -10.45 -34.91 -18.64
CA LEU A 170 -11.39 -35.94 -18.20
C LEU A 170 -12.66 -35.97 -19.06
N ALA A 171 -13.14 -34.82 -19.54
CA ALA A 171 -14.26 -34.81 -20.48
C ALA A 171 -13.91 -35.50 -21.81
N GLU A 172 -12.68 -35.33 -22.31
CA GLU A 172 -12.18 -36.02 -23.50
C GLU A 172 -12.04 -37.54 -23.27
N ILE A 173 -11.59 -37.97 -22.09
CA ILE A 173 -11.53 -39.39 -21.72
C ILE A 173 -12.94 -40.00 -21.66
N LEU A 174 -13.87 -39.33 -20.98
CA LEU A 174 -15.27 -39.75 -20.89
C LEU A 174 -15.92 -39.85 -22.28
N ARG A 175 -15.56 -38.96 -23.21
CA ARG A 175 -16.05 -38.98 -24.60
C ARG A 175 -15.43 -40.09 -25.44
N SER A 176 -14.12 -40.32 -25.33
CA SER A 176 -13.36 -41.21 -26.23
C SER A 176 -13.30 -42.67 -25.79
N ARG A 177 -13.45 -42.96 -24.49
CA ARG A 177 -13.30 -44.31 -23.93
C ARG A 177 -14.57 -44.85 -23.27
N LYS A 178 -15.74 -44.44 -23.77
CA LYS A 178 -17.05 -44.73 -23.15
C LYS A 178 -17.27 -46.21 -22.83
N GLU A 179 -16.81 -47.11 -23.70
CA GLU A 179 -16.97 -48.57 -23.52
C GLU A 179 -15.99 -49.19 -22.51
N ASN A 180 -14.90 -48.50 -22.17
CA ASN A 180 -13.83 -48.97 -21.29
C ASN A 180 -13.87 -48.31 -19.89
N ILE A 181 -14.93 -47.56 -19.57
CA ILE A 181 -15.08 -46.86 -18.29
C ILE A 181 -16.10 -47.61 -17.44
N THR A 182 -15.67 -48.09 -16.28
CA THR A 182 -16.57 -48.71 -15.31
C THR A 182 -17.43 -47.63 -14.62
N PRO A 183 -18.63 -47.96 -14.11
CA PRO A 183 -19.47 -47.00 -13.40
C PRO A 183 -18.77 -46.24 -12.25
N PRO A 184 -17.94 -46.89 -11.39
CA PRO A 184 -17.20 -46.18 -10.36
C PRO A 184 -16.19 -45.15 -10.90
N MET A 185 -15.51 -45.46 -12.00
CA MET A 185 -14.57 -44.54 -12.65
C MET A 185 -15.28 -43.35 -13.29
N TYR A 186 -16.48 -43.58 -13.85
CA TYR A 186 -17.32 -42.53 -14.39
C TYR A 186 -17.67 -41.49 -13.31
N ASP A 187 -18.15 -41.97 -12.15
CA ASP A 187 -18.52 -41.12 -11.03
C ASP A 187 -17.33 -40.36 -10.44
N GLU A 188 -16.15 -41.00 -10.38
CA GLU A 188 -14.91 -40.34 -9.94
C GLU A 188 -14.53 -39.21 -10.90
N TYR A 189 -14.47 -39.49 -12.21
CA TYR A 189 -14.10 -38.48 -13.21
C TYR A 189 -15.09 -37.32 -13.25
N LEU A 190 -16.39 -37.61 -13.19
CA LEU A 190 -17.43 -36.59 -13.14
C LEU A 190 -17.32 -35.75 -11.86
N SER A 191 -17.01 -36.37 -10.73
CA SER A 191 -16.77 -35.66 -9.46
C SER A 191 -15.57 -34.72 -9.55
N VAL A 192 -14.48 -35.12 -10.23
CA VAL A 192 -13.32 -34.26 -10.46
C VAL A 192 -13.67 -33.08 -11.38
N ILE A 193 -14.44 -33.31 -12.45
CA ILE A 193 -14.90 -32.24 -13.36
C ILE A 193 -15.76 -31.23 -12.58
N ILE A 194 -16.77 -31.69 -11.84
CA ILE A 194 -17.67 -30.82 -11.08
C ILE A 194 -16.89 -30.02 -10.04
N ARG A 195 -15.95 -30.64 -9.32
CA ARG A 195 -15.12 -29.97 -8.32
C ARG A 195 -14.28 -28.84 -8.95
N ASN A 196 -13.66 -29.09 -10.09
CA ASN A 196 -12.87 -28.07 -10.78
C ASN A 196 -13.73 -26.96 -11.41
N ALA A 197 -14.92 -27.29 -11.92
CA ALA A 197 -15.86 -26.30 -12.45
C ALA A 197 -16.38 -25.36 -11.34
N ARG A 198 -16.68 -25.91 -10.15
CA ARG A 198 -17.02 -25.11 -8.97
C ARG A 198 -15.87 -24.19 -8.55
N ARG A 199 -14.63 -24.70 -8.52
CA ARG A 199 -13.44 -23.87 -8.26
C ARG A 199 -13.30 -22.73 -9.28
N LEU A 200 -13.56 -22.98 -10.56
CA LEU A 200 -13.52 -21.96 -11.61
C LEU A 200 -14.59 -20.89 -11.40
N LYS A 201 -15.82 -21.29 -11.02
CA LYS A 201 -16.90 -20.37 -10.66
C LYS A 201 -16.52 -19.46 -9.48
N GLU A 202 -15.92 -20.03 -8.43
CA GLU A 202 -15.44 -19.23 -7.29
C GLU A 202 -14.33 -18.25 -7.68
N LEU A 203 -13.38 -18.69 -8.50
CA LEU A 203 -12.27 -17.85 -8.95
C LEU A 203 -12.75 -16.66 -9.79
N THR A 204 -13.65 -16.91 -10.74
CA THR A 204 -14.25 -15.84 -11.56
C THR A 204 -15.07 -14.86 -10.73
N GLY A 205 -15.84 -15.34 -9.76
CA GLY A 205 -16.53 -14.50 -8.79
C GLY A 205 -15.57 -13.61 -7.99
N ASN A 206 -14.49 -14.19 -7.46
CA ASN A 206 -13.46 -13.45 -6.72
C ASN A 206 -12.78 -12.36 -7.57
N ILE A 207 -12.53 -12.63 -8.85
CA ILE A 207 -11.97 -11.64 -9.79
C ILE A 207 -12.94 -10.47 -9.99
N LEU A 208 -14.23 -10.76 -10.15
CA LEU A 208 -15.25 -9.72 -10.32
C LEU A 208 -15.42 -8.88 -9.05
N ASP A 209 -15.42 -9.52 -7.88
CA ASP A 209 -15.48 -8.82 -6.58
C ASP A 209 -14.25 -7.93 -6.39
N LEU A 210 -13.06 -8.41 -6.75
CA LEU A 210 -11.83 -7.60 -6.73
C LEU A 210 -11.97 -6.33 -7.59
N ALA A 211 -12.43 -6.48 -8.83
CA ALA A 211 -12.61 -5.36 -9.74
C ALA A 211 -13.61 -4.32 -9.20
N ARG A 212 -14.67 -4.79 -8.52
CA ARG A 212 -15.65 -3.91 -7.87
C ARG A 212 -15.07 -3.19 -6.65
N ILE A 213 -14.25 -3.87 -5.85
CA ILE A 213 -13.55 -3.26 -4.71
C ILE A 213 -12.60 -2.16 -5.20
N GLU A 214 -11.80 -2.43 -6.25
CA GLU A 214 -10.83 -1.46 -6.78
C GLU A 214 -11.48 -0.22 -7.38
N SER A 215 -12.65 -0.38 -8.01
CA SER A 215 -13.41 0.73 -8.59
C SER A 215 -14.32 1.43 -7.58
N LEU A 216 -14.25 1.07 -6.28
CA LEU A 216 -15.14 1.56 -5.23
C LEU A 216 -16.64 1.41 -5.59
N SER A 217 -16.98 0.38 -6.36
CA SER A 217 -18.31 0.16 -6.95
C SER A 217 -19.07 -1.01 -6.33
N ILE A 218 -18.72 -1.40 -5.10
CA ILE A 218 -19.46 -2.43 -4.37
C ILE A 218 -20.84 -1.88 -3.99
N ASN A 219 -21.86 -2.25 -4.75
CA ASN A 219 -23.24 -2.05 -4.35
C ASN A 219 -23.63 -3.15 -3.36
N LEU A 220 -24.01 -2.72 -2.15
CA LEU A 220 -24.47 -3.59 -1.07
C LEU A 220 -25.99 -3.53 -0.96
N ASN A 221 -26.64 -4.68 -0.98
CA ASN A 221 -28.07 -4.79 -0.72
C ASN A 221 -28.30 -4.96 0.78
N LYS A 222 -28.19 -3.84 1.52
CA LYS A 222 -28.25 -3.87 2.99
C LYS A 222 -29.69 -4.06 3.48
N GLU A 223 -29.91 -5.10 4.27
CA GLU A 223 -31.15 -5.39 5.01
C GLU A 223 -30.88 -5.52 6.51
N VAL A 224 -31.92 -5.62 7.34
CA VAL A 224 -31.75 -5.93 8.77
C VAL A 224 -31.52 -7.44 8.88
N VAL A 225 -30.33 -7.80 9.36
CA VAL A 225 -29.86 -9.19 9.42
C VAL A 225 -29.56 -9.57 10.87
N ASP A 226 -30.08 -10.73 11.27
CA ASP A 226 -29.65 -11.41 12.49
C ASP A 226 -28.31 -12.12 12.25
N ILE A 227 -27.26 -11.69 12.97
CA ILE A 227 -25.91 -12.27 12.85
C ILE A 227 -25.88 -13.76 13.20
N ASP A 228 -26.71 -14.24 14.14
CA ASP A 228 -26.79 -15.66 14.47
C ASP A 228 -27.13 -16.49 13.24
N SER A 229 -28.18 -16.07 12.52
CA SER A 229 -28.65 -16.75 11.32
C SER A 229 -27.57 -16.86 10.24
N VAL A 230 -26.77 -15.80 10.07
CA VAL A 230 -25.67 -15.77 9.08
C VAL A 230 -24.54 -16.71 9.49
N MET A 231 -24.15 -16.68 10.77
CA MET A 231 -23.10 -17.56 11.29
C MET A 231 -23.50 -19.03 11.19
N LEU A 232 -24.74 -19.37 11.55
CA LEU A 232 -25.28 -20.73 11.47
C LEU A 232 -25.33 -21.25 10.02
N ASN A 233 -25.77 -20.41 9.07
CA ASN A 233 -25.77 -20.76 7.65
C ASN A 233 -24.35 -21.06 7.14
N ALA A 234 -23.39 -20.18 7.43
CA ALA A 234 -21.99 -20.38 7.03
C ALA A 234 -21.38 -21.65 7.66
N LEU A 235 -21.72 -21.94 8.92
CA LEU A 235 -21.29 -23.15 9.62
C LEU A 235 -21.88 -24.43 8.99
N GLN A 236 -23.16 -24.39 8.61
CA GLN A 236 -23.82 -25.53 7.97
C GLN A 236 -23.19 -25.85 6.62
N ASP A 237 -22.93 -24.83 5.80
CA ASP A 237 -22.25 -24.97 4.52
C ASP A 237 -20.87 -25.60 4.68
N ILE A 238 -20.08 -25.08 5.62
CA ILE A 238 -18.73 -25.58 5.90
C ILE A 238 -18.76 -27.04 6.41
N LYS A 239 -19.71 -27.41 7.27
CA LYS A 239 -19.87 -28.79 7.77
C LYS A 239 -20.24 -29.76 6.65
N SER A 240 -21.08 -29.35 5.71
CA SER A 240 -21.46 -30.18 4.55
C SER A 240 -20.28 -30.44 3.60
N GLN A 241 -19.35 -29.49 3.51
CA GLN A 241 -18.16 -29.62 2.65
C GLN A 241 -17.01 -30.37 3.32
N ASN A 242 -16.97 -30.40 4.67
CA ASN A 242 -15.88 -31.02 5.45
C ASN A 242 -16.29 -32.29 6.19
N SER A 243 -17.39 -32.95 5.80
CA SER A 243 -17.95 -34.11 6.52
C SER A 243 -16.98 -35.29 6.69
N ASN A 244 -15.88 -35.33 5.93
CA ASN A 244 -14.86 -36.39 6.02
C ASN A 244 -13.66 -36.04 6.93
N ASN A 245 -13.50 -34.80 7.40
CA ASN A 245 -12.34 -34.38 8.18
C ASN A 245 -12.66 -34.32 9.69
N HIS A 246 -12.74 -35.49 10.34
CA HIS A 246 -13.12 -35.67 11.74
C HIS A 246 -12.14 -35.07 12.78
N LYS A 247 -11.02 -34.50 12.34
CA LYS A 247 -9.93 -34.03 13.20
C LYS A 247 -10.06 -32.57 13.64
N VAL A 248 -10.99 -31.82 13.05
CA VAL A 248 -11.23 -30.40 13.37
C VAL A 248 -12.63 -30.24 13.95
N LYS A 249 -12.71 -29.79 15.20
CA LYS A 249 -13.98 -29.51 15.89
C LYS A 249 -14.36 -28.05 15.66
N ILE A 250 -15.56 -27.81 15.12
CA ILE A 250 -16.07 -26.45 14.94
C ILE A 250 -17.09 -26.16 16.05
N LEU A 251 -16.77 -25.18 16.89
CA LEU A 251 -17.59 -24.72 18.01
C LEU A 251 -18.27 -23.40 17.64
N TYR A 252 -19.56 -23.32 17.92
CA TYR A 252 -20.31 -22.08 17.92
C TYR A 252 -20.48 -21.65 19.37
N ASP A 253 -19.75 -20.63 19.79
CA ASP A 253 -19.94 -20.04 21.11
C ASP A 253 -20.79 -18.78 20.96
N SER A 254 -22.10 -19.01 21.02
CA SER A 254 -23.01 -17.93 21.35
C SER A 254 -22.94 -17.79 22.86
N GLU A 255 -22.21 -16.77 23.33
CA GLU A 255 -22.48 -16.26 24.68
C GLU A 255 -24.00 -16.10 24.81
N LYS A 256 -24.56 -16.38 26.00
CA LYS A 256 -25.99 -16.22 26.32
C LYS A 256 -26.42 -14.73 26.32
N GLY A 257 -26.01 -13.98 25.31
CA GLY A 257 -26.32 -12.58 25.10
C GLY A 257 -27.40 -12.40 24.02
N ASP A 258 -27.96 -11.20 24.00
CA ASP A 258 -29.03 -10.79 23.10
C ASP A 258 -28.72 -11.07 21.62
N THR A 259 -29.76 -11.35 20.84
CA THR A 259 -29.70 -11.41 19.37
C THR A 259 -29.16 -10.09 18.82
N ILE A 260 -28.15 -10.18 17.94
CA ILE A 260 -27.48 -9.00 17.39
C ILE A 260 -27.97 -8.76 15.96
N PHE A 261 -28.73 -7.68 15.78
CA PHE A 261 -29.18 -7.23 14.47
C PHE A 261 -28.25 -6.15 13.91
N VAL A 262 -27.88 -6.27 12.63
CA VAL A 262 -27.07 -5.28 11.89
C VAL A 262 -27.76 -4.92 10.58
N LYS A 263 -27.49 -3.71 10.05
CA LYS A 263 -27.89 -3.35 8.69
C LYS A 263 -26.79 -3.74 7.70
N ALA A 264 -26.89 -4.94 7.11
CA ALA A 264 -25.85 -5.53 6.28
C ALA A 264 -26.41 -6.29 5.08
N ASP A 265 -25.55 -6.54 4.09
CA ASP A 265 -25.83 -7.44 2.98
C ASP A 265 -25.54 -8.88 3.43
N ARG A 266 -26.61 -9.67 3.59
CA ARG A 266 -26.56 -11.03 4.14
C ARG A 266 -25.58 -11.93 3.39
N ASP A 267 -25.63 -11.92 2.07
CA ASP A 267 -24.83 -12.81 1.22
C ASP A 267 -23.35 -12.44 1.31
N ARG A 268 -23.05 -11.13 1.33
CA ARG A 268 -21.67 -10.63 1.44
C ARG A 268 -21.06 -10.90 2.82
N ILE A 269 -21.82 -10.76 3.90
CA ILE A 269 -21.32 -11.14 5.24
C ILE A 269 -21.16 -12.65 5.36
N THR A 270 -22.07 -13.45 4.80
CA THR A 270 -21.90 -14.91 4.70
C THR A 270 -20.60 -15.25 3.98
N GLN A 271 -20.29 -14.59 2.87
CA GLN A 271 -19.04 -14.76 2.12
C GLN A 271 -17.80 -14.43 2.97
N VAL A 272 -17.84 -13.37 3.79
CA VAL A 272 -16.75 -13.03 4.73
C VAL A 272 -16.54 -14.17 5.72
N ILE A 273 -17.59 -14.60 6.40
CA ILE A 273 -17.53 -15.65 7.43
C ILE A 273 -17.04 -16.97 6.83
N SER A 274 -17.61 -17.40 5.69
CA SER A 274 -17.19 -18.64 5.02
C SER A 274 -15.72 -18.58 4.57
N ASN A 275 -15.23 -17.42 4.11
CA ASN A 275 -13.83 -17.28 3.74
C ASN A 275 -12.88 -17.39 4.95
N LEU A 276 -13.24 -16.78 6.08
CA LEU A 276 -12.47 -16.87 7.32
C LEU A 276 -12.50 -18.28 7.92
N LEU A 277 -13.67 -18.95 7.94
CA LEU A 277 -13.79 -20.34 8.38
C LEU A 277 -12.96 -21.29 7.52
N ARG A 278 -13.00 -21.14 6.19
CA ARG A 278 -12.17 -21.94 5.28
C ARG A 278 -10.68 -21.70 5.52
N ASN A 279 -10.29 -20.47 5.85
CA ASN A 279 -8.91 -20.16 6.23
C ASN A 279 -8.52 -20.92 7.51
N ALA A 280 -9.33 -20.83 8.55
CA ALA A 280 -9.12 -21.55 9.81
C ALA A 280 -8.99 -23.08 9.59
N ILE A 281 -9.83 -23.68 8.75
CA ILE A 281 -9.77 -25.11 8.40
C ILE A 281 -8.48 -25.47 7.67
N ASN A 282 -8.05 -24.65 6.70
CA ASN A 282 -6.84 -24.92 5.93
C ASN A 282 -5.57 -24.90 6.78
N PHE A 283 -5.55 -24.11 7.86
CA PHE A 283 -4.39 -23.96 8.74
C PHE A 283 -4.48 -24.76 10.04
N THR A 284 -5.61 -25.45 10.29
CA THR A 284 -5.81 -26.34 11.43
C THR A 284 -5.79 -27.79 10.98
N LYS A 285 -4.69 -28.51 11.28
CA LYS A 285 -4.58 -29.94 10.98
C LYS A 285 -5.43 -30.79 11.92
N GLU A 286 -5.32 -30.52 13.21
CA GLU A 286 -6.08 -31.13 14.29
C GLU A 286 -6.33 -30.05 15.35
N GLY A 287 -7.54 -29.99 15.90
CA GLY A 287 -7.86 -29.00 16.94
C GLY A 287 -9.26 -28.41 16.82
N THR A 288 -9.40 -27.16 17.26
CA THR A 288 -10.70 -26.49 17.39
C THR A 288 -10.71 -25.18 16.61
N ILE A 289 -11.87 -24.90 16.00
CA ILE A 289 -12.19 -23.60 15.43
C ILE A 289 -13.43 -23.10 16.17
N THR A 290 -13.31 -21.95 16.81
CA THR A 290 -14.39 -21.33 17.58
C THR A 290 -14.84 -20.07 16.86
N ILE A 291 -16.13 -19.96 16.57
CA ILE A 291 -16.72 -18.72 16.07
C ILE A 291 -17.58 -18.09 17.16
N THR A 292 -17.32 -16.82 17.46
CA THR A 292 -17.97 -16.06 18.52
C THR A 292 -18.50 -14.73 17.98
N LYS A 293 -19.48 -14.18 18.69
CA LYS A 293 -19.97 -12.82 18.46
C LYS A 293 -20.09 -12.09 19.80
N LYS A 294 -19.88 -10.78 19.79
CA LYS A 294 -20.15 -9.92 20.94
C LYS A 294 -20.59 -8.54 20.50
N LYS A 295 -21.46 -7.92 21.29
CA LYS A 295 -21.78 -6.50 21.16
C LYS A 295 -20.72 -5.71 21.93
N LYS A 296 -20.06 -4.77 21.26
CA LYS A 296 -19.14 -3.83 21.91
C LYS A 296 -19.92 -2.58 22.32
N ASP A 297 -19.66 -2.06 23.52
CA ASP A 297 -20.31 -0.86 24.08
C ASP A 297 -20.28 0.35 23.12
N ALA A 298 -19.29 0.39 22.23
CA ALA A 298 -19.12 1.40 21.18
C ALA A 298 -20.06 1.26 19.95
N GLY A 299 -21.18 0.54 20.06
CA GLY A 299 -22.18 0.43 18.98
C GLY A 299 -21.72 -0.42 17.79
N SER A 300 -21.01 -1.53 18.03
CA SER A 300 -20.59 -2.45 16.95
C SER A 300 -20.77 -3.92 17.34
N ALA A 301 -21.14 -4.74 16.36
CA ALA A 301 -21.07 -6.19 16.43
C ALA A 301 -19.63 -6.61 16.11
N ILE A 302 -19.02 -7.41 16.97
CA ILE A 302 -17.70 -7.99 16.75
C ILE A 302 -17.89 -9.48 16.53
N ILE A 303 -17.37 -10.00 15.42
CA ILE A 303 -17.40 -11.41 15.07
C ILE A 303 -15.97 -11.90 15.00
N SER A 304 -15.64 -12.96 15.75
CA SER A 304 -14.31 -13.53 15.83
C SER A 304 -14.32 -15.00 15.44
N ILE A 305 -13.31 -15.42 14.69
CA ILE A 305 -13.04 -16.82 14.33
C ILE A 305 -11.64 -17.12 14.83
N GLU A 306 -11.57 -17.92 15.89
CA GLU A 306 -10.34 -18.39 16.50
C GLU A 306 -10.05 -19.81 16.05
N ASP A 307 -8.83 -20.07 15.60
CA ASP A 307 -8.34 -21.40 15.27
C ASP A 307 -7.18 -21.80 16.18
N THR A 308 -6.98 -23.11 16.38
CA THR A 308 -5.81 -23.65 17.10
C THR A 308 -4.73 -24.17 16.15
N GLY A 309 -4.63 -23.58 14.96
CA GLY A 309 -3.74 -24.00 13.87
C GLY A 309 -2.29 -23.56 14.04
N THR A 310 -1.60 -23.39 12.90
CA THR A 310 -0.17 -23.03 12.88
C THR A 310 0.13 -21.56 13.18
N GLY A 311 -0.91 -20.71 13.28
CA GLY A 311 -0.78 -19.28 13.46
C GLY A 311 -0.32 -18.55 12.18
N ILE A 312 -0.27 -17.22 12.28
CA ILE A 312 0.12 -16.29 11.23
C ILE A 312 1.62 -16.00 11.35
N ASP A 313 2.31 -16.05 10.22
CA ASP A 313 3.71 -15.67 10.14
C ASP A 313 3.89 -14.16 10.40
N PRO A 314 4.79 -13.73 11.31
CA PRO A 314 5.05 -12.30 11.56
C PRO A 314 5.43 -11.50 10.31
N GLU A 315 6.05 -12.12 9.31
CA GLU A 315 6.41 -11.43 8.05
C GLU A 315 5.19 -11.21 7.13
N ILE A 316 4.17 -12.06 7.28
CA ILE A 316 2.94 -12.01 6.49
C ILE A 316 1.90 -11.12 7.15
N LEU A 317 1.87 -11.05 8.49
CA LEU A 317 0.86 -10.32 9.26
C LEU A 317 0.63 -8.86 8.76
N PRO A 318 1.67 -8.05 8.47
CA PRO A 318 1.48 -6.67 7.98
C PRO A 318 0.81 -6.58 6.61
N ARG A 319 0.91 -7.64 5.80
CA ARG A 319 0.40 -7.71 4.42
C ARG A 319 -0.77 -8.69 4.28
N LEU A 320 -1.29 -9.25 5.37
CA LEU A 320 -2.25 -10.35 5.38
C LEU A 320 -3.53 -10.08 4.57
N PHE A 321 -4.00 -8.83 4.61
CA PHE A 321 -5.19 -8.37 3.87
C PHE A 321 -4.83 -7.66 2.57
N THR A 322 -3.65 -7.90 2.01
CA THR A 322 -3.26 -7.42 0.67
C THR A 322 -3.47 -8.51 -0.37
N LYS A 323 -3.60 -8.11 -1.64
CA LYS A 323 -3.86 -9.04 -2.76
C LYS A 323 -2.74 -10.07 -2.87
N PHE A 324 -3.10 -11.29 -3.23
CA PHE A 324 -2.17 -12.39 -3.54
C PHE A 324 -1.25 -12.82 -2.40
N THR A 325 -1.53 -12.39 -1.18
CA THR A 325 -0.79 -12.89 -0.02
C THR A 325 -1.20 -14.33 0.26
N LYS A 326 -0.25 -15.26 0.13
CA LYS A 326 -0.42 -16.68 0.46
C LYS A 326 0.80 -17.21 1.20
N LYS A 327 0.57 -18.12 2.16
CA LYS A 327 1.63 -18.91 2.81
C LYS A 327 1.81 -20.31 2.19
N SER A 328 0.85 -20.76 1.39
CA SER A 328 0.88 -22.06 0.71
C SER A 328 0.38 -21.93 -0.73
N ASP A 329 0.68 -22.93 -1.56
CA ASP A 329 0.21 -23.00 -2.96
C ASP A 329 -1.30 -23.22 -3.10
N LYS A 330 -2.04 -23.32 -1.98
CA LYS A 330 -3.49 -23.53 -1.97
C LYS A 330 -4.25 -22.22 -1.77
N GLY A 331 -5.25 -21.99 -2.62
CA GLY A 331 -6.15 -20.83 -2.59
C GLY A 331 -5.65 -19.67 -3.45
N THR A 332 -6.49 -18.67 -3.70
CA THR A 332 -6.22 -17.58 -4.66
C THR A 332 -5.48 -16.39 -4.05
N GLY A 333 -5.36 -16.33 -2.71
CA GLY A 333 -4.78 -15.17 -2.01
C GLY A 333 -5.64 -13.91 -2.11
N LEU A 334 -6.85 -14.03 -2.66
CA LEU A 334 -7.80 -12.92 -2.81
C LEU A 334 -8.86 -12.91 -1.71
N GLY A 335 -9.11 -14.05 -1.07
CA GLY A 335 -10.19 -14.19 -0.10
C GLY A 335 -10.14 -13.13 1.00
N LEU A 336 -9.02 -13.01 1.72
CA LEU A 336 -8.90 -12.05 2.82
C LEU A 336 -8.97 -10.59 2.34
N TYR A 337 -8.42 -10.28 1.17
CA TYR A 337 -8.55 -8.96 0.55
C TYR A 337 -10.01 -8.62 0.23
N ILE A 338 -10.76 -9.58 -0.33
CA ILE A 338 -12.19 -9.43 -0.62
C ILE A 338 -12.98 -9.28 0.68
N SER A 339 -12.69 -10.10 1.70
CA SER A 339 -13.31 -9.97 3.02
C SER A 339 -13.10 -8.58 3.61
N LYS A 340 -11.89 -8.03 3.49
CA LYS A 340 -11.60 -6.65 3.91
C LYS A 340 -12.45 -5.64 3.14
N GLY A 341 -12.48 -5.70 1.81
CA GLY A 341 -13.26 -4.78 1.00
C GLY A 341 -14.77 -4.84 1.31
N ILE A 342 -15.32 -6.03 1.55
CA ILE A 342 -16.71 -6.20 1.96
C ILE A 342 -16.97 -5.56 3.33
N VAL A 343 -16.14 -5.86 4.33
CA VAL A 343 -16.30 -5.33 5.69
C VAL A 343 -16.17 -3.80 5.70
N GLU A 344 -15.21 -3.25 4.96
CA GLU A 344 -15.02 -1.79 4.85
C GLU A 344 -16.20 -1.11 4.14
N ALA A 345 -16.78 -1.73 3.10
CA ALA A 345 -18.00 -1.22 2.46
C ALA A 345 -19.24 -1.23 3.39
N HIS A 346 -19.21 -2.05 4.44
CA HIS A 346 -20.19 -2.03 5.53
C HIS A 346 -19.89 -0.98 6.60
N GLY A 347 -18.79 -0.23 6.50
CA GLY A 347 -18.33 0.71 7.54
C GLY A 347 -17.63 0.02 8.71
N GLY A 348 -17.29 -1.26 8.55
CA GLY A 348 -16.62 -2.09 9.54
C GLY A 348 -15.10 -2.03 9.45
N ARG A 349 -14.44 -2.87 10.26
CA ARG A 349 -12.99 -3.13 10.20
C ARG A 349 -12.72 -4.62 10.34
N ILE A 350 -11.66 -5.12 9.72
CA ILE A 350 -11.19 -6.50 9.86
C ILE A 350 -9.71 -6.50 10.27
N TRP A 351 -9.34 -7.41 11.16
CA TRP A 351 -7.96 -7.59 11.62
C TRP A 351 -7.72 -9.05 12.00
N ALA A 352 -6.46 -9.39 12.24
CA ALA A 352 -6.08 -10.71 12.73
C ALA A 352 -4.89 -10.60 13.68
N GLU A 353 -4.81 -11.55 14.61
CA GLU A 353 -3.74 -11.65 15.59
C GLU A 353 -3.40 -13.11 15.88
N ASN A 354 -2.17 -13.37 16.30
CA ASN A 354 -1.81 -14.68 16.84
C ASN A 354 -2.36 -14.83 18.26
N ASN A 355 -2.84 -16.02 18.60
CA ASN A 355 -3.42 -16.26 19.92
C ASN A 355 -2.35 -16.12 21.01
N THR A 356 -2.71 -15.49 22.13
CA THR A 356 -1.79 -15.21 23.26
C THR A 356 -1.25 -16.47 23.94
N ALA A 357 -1.97 -17.59 23.85
CA ALA A 357 -1.55 -18.91 24.32
C ALA A 357 -0.58 -19.65 23.37
N GLY A 358 -0.17 -19.01 22.25
CA GLY A 358 0.96 -19.42 21.42
C GLY A 358 0.66 -20.37 20.27
N LYS A 359 -0.57 -20.87 20.11
CA LYS A 359 -0.97 -21.68 18.94
C LYS A 359 -2.23 -21.12 18.28
N GLY A 360 -2.19 -21.02 16.95
CA GLY A 360 -3.30 -20.58 16.13
C GLY A 360 -3.43 -19.07 15.99
N ALA A 361 -4.52 -18.64 15.37
CA ALA A 361 -4.81 -17.25 15.09
C ALA A 361 -6.29 -16.92 15.30
N THR A 362 -6.55 -15.65 15.57
CA THR A 362 -7.90 -15.10 15.66
C THR A 362 -8.10 -14.06 14.58
N PHE A 363 -9.07 -14.29 13.70
CA PHE A 363 -9.53 -13.33 12.71
C PHE A 363 -10.80 -12.67 13.23
N THR A 364 -10.82 -11.34 13.27
CA THR A 364 -11.96 -10.59 13.80
C THR A 364 -12.40 -9.52 12.82
N PHE A 365 -13.72 -9.36 12.67
CA PHE A 365 -14.28 -8.21 11.98
C PHE A 365 -15.39 -7.56 12.79
N SER A 366 -15.58 -6.26 12.56
CA SER A 366 -16.64 -5.46 13.16
C SER A 366 -17.66 -5.01 12.13
N LEU A 367 -18.92 -4.92 12.54
CA LEU A 367 -20.00 -4.28 11.80
C LEU A 367 -20.64 -3.22 12.70
N PRO A 368 -20.92 -2.01 12.19
CA PRO A 368 -21.67 -1.02 12.96
C PRO A 368 -23.05 -1.57 13.34
N LEU A 369 -23.43 -1.44 14.61
CA LEU A 369 -24.83 -1.59 15.03
C LEU A 369 -25.50 -0.28 14.69
N ASN A 370 -26.52 -0.32 13.85
CA ASN A 370 -27.32 0.88 13.66
C ASN A 370 -28.03 1.21 14.98
N ASN A 371 -27.96 2.47 15.38
CA ASN A 371 -28.97 3.09 16.23
C ASN A 371 -30.32 3.13 15.51
#